data_AF-A0A1C4DK50-F1
#
_entry.id   AF-A0A1C4DK50-F1
#
_cell.length_a   1.000
_cell.length_b   1.000
_cell.length_c   1.000
_cell.angle_alpha   90.00
_cell.angle_beta   90.00
_cell.angle_gamma   90.00
#
_symmetry.space_group_name_H-M   'P 1'
#
loop_
_entity.id
_entity.type
_entity.pdbx_description
1 polymer ?
#
loop_
_entity_poly.entity_id
_entity_poly.type
_entity_poly.pdbx_seq_one_letter_code
_entity_poly.pdbx_strand_id
1 'polypeptide(L)'
;MKKILYCFILTLFSFIVFADNAKKDDWINPYLIKGYISYNDFNNFISSKDERAQSFGAAYLSGIVNTFNWENIAREQKGLPKIYCAKSALQSPEVKKLMNQYTNLFNGEPIKKYGDEDLYFLVRFTLRYYHPCPEENK
;
A
#
# COMPACT_ATOMS: atom_id res chain seq x y z
N MET A 1 -13.81 6.96 -4.36
CA MET A 1 -13.24 5.75 -3.70
C MET A 1 -11.93 6.04 -2.98
N LYS A 2 -10.93 6.72 -3.58
CA LYS A 2 -9.70 7.17 -2.87
C LYS A 2 -9.96 7.86 -1.52
N LYS A 3 -10.98 8.72 -1.45
CA LYS A 3 -11.33 9.49 -0.24
C LYS A 3 -11.82 8.62 0.94
N ILE A 4 -12.45 7.47 0.69
CA ILE A 4 -13.08 6.65 1.75
C ILE A 4 -12.04 5.78 2.47
N LEU A 5 -11.07 5.25 1.73
CA LEU A 5 -9.93 4.52 2.30
C LEU A 5 -9.05 5.44 3.16
N TYR A 6 -8.83 6.66 2.65
CA TYR A 6 -8.10 7.70 3.36
C TYR A 6 -8.77 8.04 4.70
N CYS A 7 -10.10 8.21 4.69
CA CYS A 7 -10.87 8.43 5.93
C CYS A 7 -10.80 7.23 6.89
N PHE A 8 -10.89 5.98 6.42
CA PHE A 8 -10.90 4.82 7.32
C PHE A 8 -9.55 4.60 8.03
N ILE A 9 -8.44 4.81 7.32
CA ILE A 9 -7.09 4.78 7.89
C ILE A 9 -6.90 5.96 8.85
N LEU A 10 -7.39 7.15 8.50
CA LEU A 10 -7.40 8.31 9.40
C LEU A 10 -8.19 8.05 10.68
N THR A 11 -9.40 7.48 10.62
CA THR A 11 -10.21 7.23 11.83
C THR A 11 -9.57 6.20 12.77
N LEU A 12 -8.89 5.18 12.21
CA LEU A 12 -8.17 4.17 13.00
C LEU A 12 -6.92 4.73 13.70
N PHE A 13 -6.21 5.66 13.07
CA PHE A 13 -5.02 6.31 13.67
C PHE A 13 -5.36 7.55 14.50
N SER A 14 -6.41 8.31 14.16
CA SER A 14 -6.83 9.48 14.94
C SER A 14 -7.37 9.10 16.32
N PHE A 15 -7.98 7.93 16.49
CA PHE A 15 -8.36 7.46 17.82
C PHE A 15 -7.16 7.12 18.73
N ILE A 16 -6.01 6.73 18.15
CA ILE A 16 -4.80 6.36 18.90
C ILE A 16 -3.90 7.58 19.14
N VAL A 17 -3.76 8.47 18.14
CA VAL A 17 -2.89 9.67 18.22
C VAL A 17 -3.52 10.79 19.07
N PHE A 18 -4.85 10.90 19.14
CA PHE A 18 -5.51 11.93 19.98
C PHE A 18 -5.74 11.49 21.43
N ALA A 19 -5.64 10.20 21.76
CA ALA A 19 -5.93 9.70 23.12
C ALA A 19 -4.75 9.81 24.10
N ASP A 20 -3.50 9.92 23.61
CA ASP A 20 -2.31 9.93 24.47
C ASP A 20 -1.20 10.85 23.92
N ASN A 21 -1.25 12.13 24.28
CA ASN A 21 -0.19 13.15 24.04
C ASN A 21 0.24 13.39 22.58
N ALA A 22 -0.46 14.29 21.90
CA ALA A 22 -0.24 14.76 20.53
C ALA A 22 1.22 15.14 20.12
N LYS A 23 2.15 15.37 21.05
CA LYS A 23 3.57 15.68 20.73
C LYS A 23 4.41 14.46 20.35
N LYS A 24 4.03 13.25 20.77
CA LYS A 24 4.88 12.05 20.56
C LYS A 24 4.83 11.49 19.14
N ASP A 25 3.84 11.91 18.35
CA ASP A 25 3.59 11.40 17.00
C ASP A 25 3.63 12.50 15.93
N ASP A 26 4.23 13.66 16.22
CA ASP A 26 4.37 14.76 15.25
C ASP A 26 5.07 14.32 13.94
N TRP A 27 5.87 13.26 14.01
CA TRP A 27 6.51 12.65 12.86
C TRP A 27 5.50 12.09 11.82
N ILE A 28 4.26 11.77 12.20
CA ILE A 28 3.23 11.26 11.27
C ILE A 28 2.52 12.37 10.50
N ASN A 29 2.45 13.58 11.09
CA ASN A 29 1.67 14.70 10.57
C ASN A 29 2.00 15.08 9.12
N PRO A 30 3.28 15.10 8.68
CA PRO A 30 3.61 15.37 7.27
C PRO A 30 2.92 14.41 6.30
N TYR A 31 2.79 13.12 6.66
CA TYR A 31 2.19 12.08 5.81
C TYR A 31 0.66 12.14 5.80
N LEU A 32 0.05 12.53 6.93
CA LEU A 32 -1.39 12.80 7.03
C LEU A 32 -1.82 14.06 6.26
N ILE A 33 -0.93 15.03 6.07
CA ILE A 33 -1.22 16.20 5.23
C ILE A 33 -0.97 15.87 3.76
N LYS A 34 0.14 15.18 3.47
CA LYS A 34 0.61 14.84 2.13
C LYS A 34 -0.30 13.84 1.40
N GLY A 35 -1.03 12.98 2.12
CA GLY A 35 -2.01 12.08 1.49
C GLY A 35 -1.46 10.71 1.08
N TYR A 36 -0.15 10.51 1.15
CA TYR A 36 0.52 9.31 0.66
C TYR A 36 1.86 9.07 1.38
N ILE A 37 2.40 7.86 1.23
CA ILE A 37 3.73 7.45 1.70
C ILE A 37 4.50 6.90 0.50
N SER A 38 5.72 7.38 0.29
CA SER A 38 6.59 6.86 -0.77
C SER A 38 7.18 5.49 -0.39
N TYR A 39 7.75 4.77 -1.35
CA TYR A 39 8.47 3.52 -1.08
C TYR A 39 9.66 3.72 -0.13
N ASN A 40 10.38 4.83 -0.26
CA ASN A 40 11.51 5.14 0.61
C ASN A 40 11.04 5.46 2.04
N ASP A 41 9.98 6.26 2.19
CA ASP A 41 9.36 6.53 3.49
C ASP A 41 8.88 5.24 4.15
N PHE A 42 8.21 4.36 3.39
CA PHE A 42 7.80 3.05 3.86
C PHE A 42 8.98 2.19 4.35
N ASN A 43 10.06 2.12 3.58
CA ASN A 43 11.25 1.36 4.00
C ASN A 43 11.90 1.97 5.25
N ASN A 44 11.90 3.29 5.39
CA ASN A 44 12.37 3.97 6.60
C ASN A 44 11.50 3.62 7.82
N PHE A 45 10.17 3.58 7.66
CA PHE A 45 9.26 3.17 8.73
C PHE A 45 9.51 1.72 9.18
N ILE A 46 9.59 0.81 8.22
CA ILE A 46 9.73 -0.63 8.50
C ILE A 46 11.11 -0.98 9.06
N SER A 47 12.14 -0.19 8.77
CA SER A 47 13.50 -0.35 9.32
C SER A 47 13.76 0.52 10.56
N SER A 48 12.80 1.34 10.98
CA SER A 48 12.91 2.22 12.15
C SER A 48 13.12 1.42 13.43
N LYS A 49 13.82 2.00 14.41
CA LYS A 49 13.88 1.43 15.77
C LYS A 49 12.63 1.75 16.60
N ASP A 50 11.79 2.69 16.16
CA ASP A 50 10.50 2.99 16.79
C ASP A 50 9.45 1.97 16.33
N GLU A 51 8.97 1.13 17.26
CA GLU A 51 7.94 0.11 17.01
C GLU A 51 6.63 0.70 16.46
N ARG A 52 6.32 1.95 16.80
CA ARG A 52 5.13 2.65 16.29
C ARG A 52 5.28 3.02 14.83
N ALA A 53 6.48 3.48 14.43
CA ALA A 53 6.81 3.73 13.03
C ALA A 53 6.77 2.43 12.22
N GLN A 54 7.32 1.33 12.75
CA GLN A 54 7.24 0.02 12.09
C GLN A 54 5.79 -0.43 11.90
N SER A 55 4.97 -0.30 12.95
CA SER A 55 3.55 -0.67 12.94
C SER A 55 2.75 0.19 11.96
N PHE A 56 3.03 1.49 11.88
CA PHE A 56 2.44 2.39 10.90
C PHE A 56 2.77 1.96 9.47
N GLY A 57 4.04 1.69 9.15
CA GLY A 57 4.45 1.20 7.83
C GLY A 57 3.74 -0.12 7.47
N ALA A 58 3.68 -1.06 8.41
CA ALA A 58 3.02 -2.36 8.20
C ALA A 58 1.51 -2.22 7.96
N ALA A 59 0.84 -1.38 8.77
CA ALA A 59 -0.58 -1.08 8.64
C ALA A 59 -0.88 -0.39 7.31
N TYR A 60 -0.02 0.54 6.87
CA TYR A 60 -0.19 1.24 5.61
C TYR A 60 -0.13 0.29 4.41
N LEU A 61 0.88 -0.59 4.34
CA LEU A 61 0.94 -1.61 3.29
C LEU A 61 -0.28 -2.54 3.34
N SER A 62 -0.73 -2.91 4.54
CA SER A 62 -1.95 -3.72 4.72
C SER A 62 -3.20 -3.03 4.20
N GLY A 63 -3.35 -1.73 4.45
CA GLY A 63 -4.42 -0.91 3.89
C GLY A 63 -4.42 -0.93 2.35
N ILE A 64 -3.24 -0.76 1.73
CA ILE A 64 -3.11 -0.81 0.27
C ILE A 64 -3.50 -2.18 -0.28
N VAL A 65 -2.95 -3.27 0.29
CA VAL A 65 -3.20 -4.63 -0.19
C VAL A 65 -4.67 -5.01 -0.05
N ASN A 66 -5.28 -4.71 1.10
CA ASN A 66 -6.71 -4.94 1.29
C ASN A 66 -7.56 -4.13 0.31
N THR A 67 -7.18 -2.90 0.00
CA THR A 67 -7.86 -2.10 -1.02
C THR A 67 -7.86 -2.81 -2.37
N PHE A 68 -6.72 -3.36 -2.78
CA PHE A 68 -6.64 -4.09 -4.04
C PHE A 68 -7.42 -5.42 -4.01
N ASN A 69 -7.40 -6.16 -2.90
CA ASN A 69 -8.25 -7.34 -2.70
C ASN A 69 -9.74 -6.98 -2.88
N TRP A 70 -10.21 -5.94 -2.20
CA TRP A 70 -11.61 -5.49 -2.27
C TRP A 70 -11.98 -4.93 -3.65
N GLU A 71 -11.10 -4.14 -4.27
CA GLU A 71 -11.35 -3.59 -5.62
C GLU A 71 -11.44 -4.72 -6.65
N ASN A 72 -10.66 -5.79 -6.52
CA ASN A 72 -10.79 -6.98 -7.36
C ASN A 72 -12.15 -7.67 -7.22
N ILE A 73 -12.61 -7.90 -5.98
CA ILE A 73 -13.94 -8.50 -5.71
C ILE A 73 -15.04 -7.61 -6.30
N ALA A 74 -14.97 -6.30 -6.05
CA ALA A 74 -15.96 -5.36 -6.55
C ALA A 74 -15.98 -5.25 -8.07
N ARG A 75 -14.82 -5.39 -8.74
CA ARG A 75 -14.74 -5.41 -10.21
C ARG A 75 -15.33 -6.69 -10.79
N GLU A 76 -15.04 -7.84 -10.19
CA GLU A 76 -15.62 -9.13 -10.59
C GLU A 76 -17.15 -9.13 -10.49
N GLN A 77 -17.71 -8.66 -9.37
CA GLN A 77 -19.16 -8.52 -9.20
C GLN A 77 -19.82 -7.60 -10.23
N LYS A 78 -19.06 -6.69 -10.84
CA LYS A 78 -19.52 -5.74 -11.86
C LYS A 78 -19.19 -6.19 -13.30
N GLY A 79 -18.61 -7.37 -13.49
CA GLY A 79 -18.14 -7.82 -14.80
C GLY A 79 -17.03 -6.94 -15.39
N LEU A 80 -16.28 -6.23 -14.54
CA LEU A 80 -15.14 -5.42 -14.94
C LEU A 80 -13.85 -6.25 -14.83
N PRO A 81 -12.84 -5.98 -15.67
CA PRO A 81 -11.55 -6.67 -15.56
C PRO A 81 -10.99 -6.59 -14.15
N LYS A 82 -10.31 -7.63 -13.65
CA LYS A 82 -9.61 -7.54 -12.36
C LYS A 82 -8.35 -6.67 -12.49
N ILE A 83 -7.79 -6.21 -11.37
CA ILE A 83 -6.52 -5.47 -11.34
C ILE A 83 -5.36 -6.45 -11.44
N TYR A 84 -5.47 -7.59 -10.77
CA TYR A 84 -4.54 -8.71 -10.78
C TYR A 84 -5.34 -10.01 -10.60
N CYS A 85 -4.78 -11.14 -11.00
CA CYS A 85 -5.45 -12.44 -10.96
C CYS A 85 -4.62 -13.43 -10.14
N ALA A 86 -4.85 -13.43 -8.82
CA ALA A 86 -4.32 -14.43 -7.91
C ALA A 86 -5.40 -15.46 -7.54
N LYS A 87 -4.99 -16.67 -7.15
CA LYS A 87 -5.91 -17.75 -6.73
C LYS A 87 -6.64 -17.43 -5.40
N SER A 88 -6.08 -16.53 -4.60
CA SER A 88 -6.58 -16.14 -3.29
C SER A 88 -6.31 -14.65 -3.03
N ALA A 89 -6.95 -14.10 -2.00
CA ALA A 89 -6.61 -12.77 -1.49
C ALA A 89 -5.15 -12.74 -1.04
N LEU A 90 -4.42 -11.69 -1.46
CA LEU A 90 -3.01 -11.54 -1.18
C LEU A 90 -2.80 -10.92 0.20
N GLN A 91 -1.71 -11.33 0.87
CA GLN A 91 -1.35 -10.84 2.19
C GLN A 91 -0.20 -9.83 2.12
N SER A 92 -0.20 -8.85 3.00
CA SER A 92 0.80 -7.77 3.02
C SER A 92 2.25 -8.25 3.07
N PRO A 93 2.64 -9.27 3.86
CA PRO A 93 4.00 -9.80 3.86
C PRO A 93 4.42 -10.43 2.52
N GLU A 94 3.49 -11.07 1.83
CA GLU A 94 3.72 -11.64 0.49
C GLU A 94 3.94 -10.52 -0.53
N VAL A 95 3.06 -9.52 -0.54
CA VAL A 95 3.18 -8.37 -1.45
C VAL A 95 4.48 -7.60 -1.20
N LYS A 96 4.91 -7.43 0.06
CA LYS A 96 6.22 -6.82 0.38
C LYS A 96 7.37 -7.58 -0.29
N LYS A 97 7.35 -8.92 -0.26
CA LYS A 97 8.38 -9.75 -0.91
C LYS A 97 8.36 -9.53 -2.43
N LEU A 98 7.17 -9.56 -3.04
CA LEU A 98 7.01 -9.33 -4.48
C LEU A 98 7.49 -7.94 -4.89
N MET A 99 7.21 -6.91 -4.07
CA MET A 99 7.68 -5.54 -4.36
C MET A 99 9.20 -5.48 -4.38
N ASN A 100 9.87 -6.07 -3.39
CA ASN A 100 11.34 -6.11 -3.37
C ASN A 100 11.91 -6.87 -4.57
N GLN A 101 11.28 -7.97 -4.98
CA GLN A 101 11.69 -8.70 -6.18
C GLN A 101 11.48 -7.86 -7.44
N TYR A 102 10.33 -7.16 -7.56
CA TYR A 102 10.03 -6.28 -8.67
C TYR A 102 11.04 -5.14 -8.78
N THR A 103 11.32 -4.45 -7.67
CA THR A 103 12.28 -3.33 -7.66
C THR A 103 13.69 -3.79 -8.01
N ASN A 104 14.11 -4.96 -7.52
CA ASN A 104 15.43 -5.51 -7.82
C ASN A 104 15.56 -5.95 -9.29
N LEU A 105 14.52 -6.56 -9.86
CA LEU A 105 14.51 -7.02 -11.25
C LEU A 105 14.74 -5.87 -12.25
N PHE A 106 14.27 -4.67 -11.92
CA PHE A 106 14.38 -3.49 -12.76
C PHE A 106 15.38 -2.46 -12.21
N ASN A 107 16.37 -2.88 -11.41
CA ASN A 107 17.43 -2.02 -10.88
C ASN A 107 16.92 -0.72 -10.19
N GLY A 108 15.78 -0.80 -9.50
CA GLY A 108 15.15 0.32 -8.81
C GLY A 108 14.38 1.31 -9.71
N GLU A 109 14.34 1.13 -11.03
CA GLU A 109 13.57 1.99 -11.95
C GLU A 109 12.08 2.13 -11.58
N PRO A 110 11.37 1.08 -11.11
CA PRO A 110 9.99 1.22 -10.67
C PRO A 110 9.81 2.13 -9.46
N ILE A 111 10.82 2.23 -8.59
CA ILE A 111 10.80 3.12 -7.44
C ILE A 111 10.83 4.57 -7.95
N LYS A 112 11.78 4.90 -8.81
CA LYS A 112 11.91 6.25 -9.40
C LYS A 112 10.65 6.67 -10.14
N LYS A 113 10.03 5.73 -10.85
CA LYS A 113 8.88 6.02 -11.72
C LYS A 113 7.55 6.09 -10.98
N TYR A 114 7.37 5.31 -9.92
CA TYR A 114 6.07 5.15 -9.27
C TYR A 114 6.14 5.19 -7.73
N GLY A 115 7.24 4.68 -7.16
CA GLY A 115 7.43 4.58 -5.72
C GLY A 115 7.78 5.89 -5.02
N ASP A 116 8.39 6.86 -5.71
CA ASP A 116 8.70 8.18 -5.13
C ASP A 116 7.43 9.04 -4.95
N GLU A 117 6.41 8.80 -5.78
CA GLU A 117 5.11 9.47 -5.68
C GLU A 117 4.13 8.78 -4.76
N ASP A 118 3.90 7.46 -4.84
CA ASP A 118 2.99 6.77 -3.93
C ASP A 118 3.24 5.26 -3.96
N LEU A 119 3.49 4.66 -2.80
CA LEU A 119 3.64 3.21 -2.64
C LEU A 119 2.48 2.43 -3.26
N TYR A 120 1.27 3.00 -3.24
CA TYR A 120 0.07 2.43 -3.84
C TYR A 120 0.28 2.03 -5.31
N PHE A 121 0.94 2.87 -6.11
CA PHE A 121 1.19 2.58 -7.52
C PHE A 121 2.21 1.46 -7.68
N LEU A 122 3.30 1.49 -6.91
CA LEU A 122 4.30 0.43 -6.94
C LEU A 122 3.68 -0.93 -6.60
N VAL A 123 2.80 -1.00 -5.59
CA VAL A 123 2.04 -2.21 -5.26
C VAL A 123 1.17 -2.63 -6.45
N ARG A 124 0.41 -1.71 -7.05
CA ARG A 124 -0.46 -2.02 -8.21
C ARG A 124 0.32 -2.67 -9.36
N PHE A 125 1.46 -2.09 -9.73
CA PHE A 125 2.27 -2.60 -10.83
C PHE A 125 2.95 -3.92 -10.48
N THR A 126 3.42 -4.07 -9.25
CA THR A 126 3.96 -5.34 -8.73
C THR A 126 2.92 -6.45 -8.86
N LEU A 127 1.68 -6.21 -8.42
CA LEU A 127 0.59 -7.19 -8.47
C LEU A 127 0.23 -7.56 -9.92
N ARG A 128 0.17 -6.58 -10.83
CA ARG A 128 -0.07 -6.83 -12.26
C ARG A 128 1.02 -7.65 -12.92
N TYR A 129 2.27 -7.43 -12.51
CA TYR A 129 3.41 -8.13 -13.07
C TYR A 129 3.45 -9.60 -12.65
N TYR A 130 3.29 -9.88 -11.35
CA TYR A 130 3.37 -11.26 -10.83
C TYR A 130 2.07 -12.06 -10.92
N HIS A 131 0.93 -11.37 -11.00
CA HIS A 131 -0.39 -11.99 -11.12
C HIS A 131 -1.16 -11.36 -12.29
N PRO A 132 -0.66 -11.50 -13.53
CA PRO A 132 -1.36 -10.96 -14.70
C PRO A 132 -2.71 -11.65 -14.86
N CYS A 133 -3.73 -10.87 -15.20
CA CYS A 133 -4.99 -11.44 -15.64
C CYS A 133 -4.83 -11.90 -17.09
N PRO A 134 -5.32 -13.11 -17.44
CA PRO A 134 -5.31 -13.56 -18.82
C PRO A 134 -6.03 -12.50 -19.66
N GLU A 135 -5.47 -12.20 -20.82
CA GLU A 135 -6.18 -11.41 -21.81
C GLU A 135 -7.39 -12.26 -22.23
N GLU A 136 -8.60 -11.86 -21.81
CA GLU A 136 -9.81 -12.44 -22.37
C GLU A 136 -9.74 -12.15 -23.87
N ASN A 137 -9.60 -13.21 -24.67
CA ASN A 137 -9.61 -13.13 -26.12
C ASN A 137 -10.79 -12.24 -26.55
N LYS A 138 -10.47 -11.10 -27.18
CA LYS A 138 -11.45 -10.20 -27.79
C LYS A 138 -12.24 -10.89 -28.89
#